data_AF-A0AA37PU32-F1
#
_entry.id   AF-A0AA37PU32-F1
#
_cell.length_a   1.000
_cell.length_b   1.000
_cell.length_c   1.000
_cell.angle_alpha   90.00
_cell.angle_beta   90.00
_cell.angle_gamma   90.00
#
_symmetry.space_group_name_H-M   'P 1'
#
loop_
_entity.id
_entity.type
_entity.pdbx_description
1 polymer ?
#
loop_
_entity_poly.entity_id
_entity_poly.type
_entity_poly.pdbx_seq_one_letter_code
_entity_poly.pdbx_strand_id
1 'polypeptide(L)'
;MDFVIDNELTDIVLVGHGYGGVVVSKVAEAISEHIQRLVFVSGFVLNDGECLLDAIPLEDRTVLTQLASESADDTVTMPFEYWRQRFVNGTDLATACWTYDQLSPQPFGPMSEPLDLKKFHALDTPKSYLVCTDDIAMPPGEWGWHPRLSSRLGTHRLVQMPGNHETIFTDPISLADRIIEAASD
;
A
#
# COMPACT_ATOMS: atom_id res chain seq x y z
N MET A 1 13.83 7.14 -8.03
CA MET A 1 14.60 6.37 -9.03
C MET A 1 16.08 6.62 -8.77
N ASP A 2 16.46 7.89 -8.70
CA ASP A 2 17.80 8.38 -8.36
C ASP A 2 18.38 7.66 -7.14
N PHE A 3 17.62 7.47 -6.06
CA PHE A 3 18.10 6.68 -4.90
C PHE A 3 18.63 5.28 -5.27
N VAL A 4 17.95 4.54 -6.15
CA VAL A 4 18.39 3.19 -6.56
C VAL A 4 19.62 3.29 -7.47
N ILE A 5 19.60 4.23 -8.42
CA ILE A 5 20.65 4.41 -9.43
C ILE A 5 21.93 4.94 -8.79
N ASP A 6 21.82 6.00 -7.98
CA ASP A 6 22.94 6.68 -7.31
C ASP A 6 23.62 5.79 -6.26
N ASN A 7 22.89 4.83 -5.68
CA ASN A 7 23.45 3.82 -4.78
C ASN A 7 23.81 2.51 -5.48
N GLU A 8 23.74 2.46 -6.82
CA GLU A 8 24.09 1.30 -7.65
C GLU A 8 23.40 -0.01 -7.19
N LEU A 9 22.16 0.09 -6.72
CA LEU A 9 21.42 -1.06 -6.21
C LEU A 9 20.95 -1.95 -7.38
N THR A 10 21.23 -3.25 -7.29
CA THR A 10 20.79 -4.26 -8.24
C THR A 10 20.16 -5.44 -7.51
N ASP A 11 19.40 -6.26 -8.23
CA ASP A 11 18.73 -7.46 -7.71
C ASP A 11 17.89 -7.19 -6.46
N ILE A 12 17.23 -6.03 -6.40
CA ILE A 12 16.47 -5.61 -5.22
C ILE A 12 15.08 -6.24 -5.17
N VAL A 13 14.62 -6.46 -3.95
CA VAL A 13 13.20 -6.69 -3.67
C VAL A 13 12.56 -5.35 -3.36
N LEU A 14 11.65 -4.90 -4.22
CA LEU A 14 10.95 -3.64 -4.02
C LEU A 14 9.59 -3.88 -3.36
N VAL A 15 9.43 -3.35 -2.14
CA VAL A 15 8.25 -3.58 -1.29
C VAL A 15 7.38 -2.32 -1.23
N GLY A 16 6.09 -2.45 -1.52
CA GLY A 16 5.10 -1.37 -1.43
C GLY A 16 3.98 -1.73 -0.44
N HIS A 17 3.85 -0.96 0.63
CA HIS A 17 2.76 -1.10 1.62
C HIS A 17 1.67 -0.05 1.40
N GLY A 18 0.40 -0.43 1.51
CA GLY A 18 -0.73 0.48 1.35
C GLY A 18 -0.65 1.27 0.03
N TYR A 19 -0.65 2.60 0.10
CA TYR A 19 -0.45 3.48 -1.07
C TYR A 19 0.90 3.29 -1.75
N GLY A 20 1.92 2.82 -1.03
CA GLY A 20 3.21 2.44 -1.59
C GLY A 20 3.11 1.40 -2.72
N GLY A 21 2.04 0.60 -2.77
CA GLY A 21 1.74 -0.27 -3.93
C GLY A 21 1.63 0.51 -5.25
N VAL A 22 0.99 1.68 -5.23
CA VAL A 22 0.89 2.58 -6.39
C VAL A 22 2.27 3.10 -6.79
N VAL A 23 3.06 3.52 -5.79
CA VAL A 23 4.40 4.07 -5.99
C VAL A 23 5.33 3.02 -6.60
N VAL A 24 5.40 1.82 -6.02
CA VAL A 24 6.29 0.76 -6.54
C VAL A 24 5.89 0.28 -7.93
N SER A 25 4.60 0.37 -8.28
CA SER A 25 4.14 0.07 -9.64
C SER A 25 4.76 1.03 -10.66
N LYS A 26 4.75 2.34 -10.38
CA LYS A 26 5.38 3.35 -11.26
C LYS A 26 6.90 3.32 -11.22
N VAL A 27 7.51 3.03 -10.07
CA VAL A 27 8.97 2.86 -9.98
C VAL A 27 9.42 1.67 -10.82
N ALA A 28 8.69 0.54 -10.75
CA ALA A 28 9.01 -0.65 -11.52
C ALA A 28 8.98 -0.42 -13.03
N GLU A 29 8.11 0.46 -13.52
CA GLU A 29 8.08 0.82 -14.94
C GLU A 29 9.39 1.42 -15.43
N ALA A 30 10.19 2.06 -14.58
CA ALA A 30 11.37 2.78 -15.05
C ALA A 30 12.71 2.17 -14.62
N ILE A 31 12.72 1.23 -13.67
CA ILE A 31 13.93 0.49 -13.24
C ILE A 31 13.68 -1.02 -13.09
N SER A 32 12.80 -1.60 -13.91
CA SER A 32 12.44 -3.03 -13.85
C SER A 32 13.65 -3.97 -13.85
N GLU A 33 14.72 -3.60 -14.54
CA GLU A 33 15.98 -4.32 -14.67
C GLU A 33 16.81 -4.38 -13.38
N HIS A 34 16.52 -3.50 -12.42
CA HIS A 34 17.14 -3.52 -11.09
C HIS A 34 16.35 -4.36 -10.09
N ILE A 35 15.10 -4.73 -10.41
CA ILE A 35 14.15 -5.32 -9.47
C ILE A 35 14.07 -6.82 -9.72
N GLN A 36 14.52 -7.60 -8.74
CA GLN A 36 14.35 -9.06 -8.72
C GLN A 36 12.89 -9.45 -8.52
N ARG A 37 12.18 -8.73 -7.63
CA ARG A 37 10.77 -9.04 -7.30
C ARG A 37 10.05 -7.82 -6.71
N LEU A 38 8.75 -7.74 -6.99
CA LEU A 38 7.84 -6.80 -6.36
C LEU A 38 7.03 -7.49 -5.25
N VAL A 39 6.97 -6.88 -4.07
CA VAL A 39 6.14 -7.36 -2.95
C VAL A 39 5.14 -6.28 -2.54
N PHE A 40 3.85 -6.59 -2.64
CA PHE A 40 2.76 -5.71 -2.22
C PHE A 40 2.27 -6.14 -0.85
N VAL A 41 2.44 -5.32 0.18
CA VAL A 41 2.02 -5.58 1.57
C VAL A 41 0.71 -4.84 1.81
N SER A 42 -0.43 -5.53 1.81
CA SER A 42 -1.76 -4.89 1.81
C SER A 42 -1.80 -3.66 0.89
N GLY A 43 -1.22 -3.82 -0.31
CA GLY A 43 -0.87 -2.70 -1.19
C GLY A 43 -1.90 -2.48 -2.28
N PHE A 44 -2.14 -1.23 -2.66
CA PHE A 44 -2.98 -0.92 -3.82
C PHE A 44 -2.32 -1.40 -5.12
N VAL A 45 -3.11 -2.08 -5.94
CA VAL A 45 -2.78 -2.47 -7.31
C VAL A 45 -3.87 -1.90 -8.21
N LEU A 46 -3.56 -0.85 -8.95
CA LEU A 46 -4.54 -0.12 -9.77
C LEU A 46 -4.62 -0.71 -11.19
N ASN A 47 -5.80 -0.62 -11.81
CA ASN A 47 -5.90 -0.84 -13.26
C ASN A 47 -5.33 0.37 -14.01
N ASP A 48 -4.99 0.18 -15.29
CA ASP A 48 -4.62 1.30 -16.17
C ASP A 48 -5.72 2.36 -16.21
N GLY A 49 -5.34 3.62 -16.00
CA GLY A 49 -6.24 4.77 -15.99
C GLY A 49 -6.98 5.00 -14.67
N GLU A 50 -6.82 4.14 -13.65
CA GLU A 50 -7.37 4.40 -12.32
C GLU A 50 -6.46 5.35 -11.51
N CYS A 51 -7.07 6.08 -10.58
CA CYS A 51 -6.38 6.70 -9.45
C CYS A 51 -6.70 5.96 -8.14
N LEU A 52 -6.08 6.35 -7.02
CA LEU A 52 -6.37 5.74 -5.71
C LEU A 52 -7.85 5.90 -5.33
N LEU A 53 -8.42 7.07 -5.59
CA LEU A 53 -9.80 7.39 -5.21
C LEU A 53 -10.85 6.53 -5.93
N ASP A 54 -10.49 5.91 -7.06
CA ASP A 54 -11.37 4.96 -7.77
C ASP A 54 -11.30 3.56 -7.17
N ALA A 55 -10.25 3.27 -6.38
CA ALA A 55 -10.02 1.96 -5.75
C ALA A 55 -10.56 1.86 -4.32
N ILE A 56 -11.21 2.90 -3.80
CA ILE A 56 -11.77 2.95 -2.44
C ILE A 56 -13.29 3.18 -2.42
N PRO A 57 -14.00 2.81 -1.32
CA PRO A 57 -15.42 3.08 -1.18
C PRO A 57 -15.77 4.56 -1.40
N LEU A 58 -16.97 4.82 -1.94
CA LEU A 58 -17.43 6.18 -2.20
C LEU A 58 -17.46 7.05 -0.94
N GLU A 59 -17.81 6.45 0.21
CA GLU A 59 -17.79 7.13 1.51
C GLU A 59 -16.37 7.58 1.88
N ASP A 60 -15.40 6.68 1.79
CA ASP A 60 -13.99 6.96 2.06
C ASP A 60 -13.47 8.05 1.10
N ARG A 61 -13.78 7.96 -0.20
CA ARG A 61 -13.48 9.01 -1.19
C ARG A 61 -14.05 10.37 -0.80
N THR A 62 -15.30 10.40 -0.34
CA THR A 62 -15.97 11.64 0.06
C THR A 62 -15.28 12.26 1.27
N VAL A 63 -14.95 11.45 2.28
CA VAL A 63 -14.23 11.90 3.48
C VAL A 63 -12.86 12.45 3.13
N LEU A 64 -12.04 11.73 2.34
CA LEU A 64 -10.71 12.19 1.95
C LEU A 64 -10.77 13.50 1.15
N THR A 65 -11.73 13.62 0.22
CA THR A 65 -11.92 14.84 -0.60
C THR A 65 -12.34 16.02 0.28
N GLN A 66 -13.24 15.81 1.25
CA GLN A 66 -13.65 16.86 2.17
C GLN A 66 -12.48 17.33 3.04
N LEU A 67 -11.74 16.40 3.66
CA LEU A 67 -10.57 16.72 4.49
C LEU A 67 -9.53 17.53 3.71
N ALA A 68 -9.24 17.14 2.47
CA ALA A 68 -8.33 17.89 1.60
C ALA A 68 -8.86 19.32 1.33
N SER A 69 -10.14 19.46 1.00
CA SER A 69 -10.75 20.77 0.71
C SER A 69 -10.82 21.73 1.92
N GLU A 70 -10.86 21.18 3.12
CA GLU A 70 -10.88 21.94 4.39
C GLU A 70 -9.47 22.25 4.89
N SER A 71 -8.44 21.59 4.34
CA SER A 71 -7.04 21.84 4.66
C SER A 71 -6.52 23.12 4.00
N ALA A 72 -5.45 23.70 4.55
CA ALA A 72 -4.84 24.90 4.01
C ALA A 72 -3.96 24.64 2.77
N ASP A 73 -3.54 23.40 2.55
CA ASP A 73 -2.48 23.01 1.63
C ASP A 73 -2.77 21.74 0.80
N ASP A 74 -4.05 21.37 0.66
CA ASP A 74 -4.51 20.20 -0.08
C ASP A 74 -3.91 18.88 0.44
N THR A 75 -3.91 18.74 1.77
CA THR A 75 -3.44 17.55 2.48
C THR A 75 -4.55 16.88 3.28
N VAL A 76 -4.39 15.58 3.51
CA VAL A 76 -5.31 14.79 4.33
C VAL A 76 -4.60 14.31 5.58
N THR A 77 -5.12 14.71 6.74
CA THR A 77 -4.78 14.09 8.02
C THR A 77 -5.90 13.14 8.40
N MET A 78 -5.57 11.86 8.57
CA MET A 78 -6.56 10.86 8.96
C MET A 78 -7.14 11.19 10.34
N PRO A 79 -8.48 11.19 10.55
CA PRO A 79 -9.03 11.35 11.89
C PRO A 79 -8.59 10.21 12.82
N PHE A 80 -8.23 10.54 14.07
CA PHE A 80 -7.75 9.55 15.06
C PHE A 80 -8.66 8.34 15.22
N GLU A 81 -9.98 8.55 15.31
CA GLU A 81 -10.92 7.43 15.45
C GLU A 81 -10.89 6.49 14.24
N TYR A 82 -10.73 7.04 13.04
CA TYR A 82 -10.63 6.24 11.82
C TYR A 82 -9.31 5.45 11.79
N TRP A 83 -8.20 6.10 12.15
CA TRP A 83 -6.90 5.44 12.30
C TRP A 83 -6.97 4.26 13.28
N ARG A 84 -7.47 4.53 14.50
CA ARG A 84 -7.57 3.54 15.57
C ARG A 84 -8.47 2.36 15.20
N GLN A 85 -9.60 2.63 14.54
CA GLN A 85 -10.59 1.61 14.24
C GLN A 85 -10.27 0.78 13.00
N ARG A 86 -9.49 1.30 12.04
CA ARG A 86 -9.26 0.62 10.76
C ARG A 86 -7.80 0.28 10.43
N PHE A 87 -6.84 1.12 10.83
CA PHE A 87 -5.42 0.92 10.48
C PHE A 87 -4.67 0.14 11.54
N VAL A 88 -4.88 0.49 12.81
CA VAL A 88 -4.30 -0.18 13.98
C VAL A 88 -5.38 -0.88 14.81
N ASN A 89 -6.38 -1.47 14.14
CA ASN A 89 -7.46 -2.19 14.82
C ASN A 89 -6.92 -3.33 15.70
N GLY A 90 -7.59 -3.57 16.83
CA GLY A 90 -7.18 -4.58 17.81
C GLY A 90 -6.05 -4.14 18.75
N THR A 91 -5.47 -2.95 18.59
CA THR A 91 -4.45 -2.41 19.51
C THR A 91 -5.07 -1.70 20.72
N ASP A 92 -4.27 -1.55 21.78
CA ASP A 92 -4.65 -0.73 22.93
C ASP A 92 -4.58 0.77 22.60
N LEU A 93 -5.20 1.60 23.45
CA LEU A 93 -5.25 3.04 23.21
C LEU A 93 -3.85 3.69 23.20
N ALA A 94 -2.92 3.18 24.03
CA ALA A 94 -1.57 3.72 24.11
C ALA A 94 -0.81 3.51 22.78
N THR A 95 -0.91 2.32 22.20
CA THR A 95 -0.34 1.98 20.88
C THR A 95 -1.01 2.78 19.78
N ALA A 96 -2.35 2.92 19.82
CA ALA A 96 -3.07 3.73 18.85
C ALA A 96 -2.64 5.21 18.88
N CYS A 97 -2.49 5.80 20.06
CA CYS A 97 -1.98 7.17 20.21
C CYS A 97 -0.53 7.29 19.71
N TRP A 98 0.35 6.38 20.14
CA TRP A 98 1.76 6.42 19.77
C TRP A 98 1.99 6.31 18.26
N THR A 99 1.26 5.41 17.59
CA THR A 99 1.33 5.26 16.11
C THR A 99 0.74 6.47 15.40
N TYR A 100 -0.36 7.03 15.90
CA TYR A 100 -0.96 8.23 15.33
C TYR A 100 -0.02 9.45 15.41
N ASP A 101 0.77 9.55 16.49
CA ASP A 101 1.77 10.61 16.66
C ASP A 101 2.93 10.52 15.65
N GLN A 102 3.08 9.40 14.94
CA GLN A 102 4.08 9.25 13.87
C GLN A 102 3.57 9.76 12.51
N LEU A 103 2.28 10.08 12.38
CA LEU A 103 1.68 10.43 11.11
C LEU A 103 2.01 11.86 10.70
N SER A 104 2.10 12.06 9.39
CA SER A 104 2.14 13.36 8.74
C SER A 104 0.95 13.51 7.79
N PRO A 105 0.49 14.74 7.51
CA PRO A 105 -0.52 14.96 6.48
C PRO A 105 -0.07 14.40 5.12
N GLN A 106 -0.97 13.68 4.46
CA GLN A 106 -0.74 13.07 3.15
C GLN A 106 -1.18 14.03 2.03
N PRO A 107 -0.31 14.40 1.08
CA PRO A 107 -0.73 15.19 -0.09
C PRO A 107 -1.87 14.52 -0.87
N PHE A 108 -2.93 15.27 -1.18
CA PHE A 108 -4.14 14.74 -1.82
C PHE A 108 -3.97 14.53 -3.33
N GLY A 109 -3.32 15.45 -4.02
CA GLY A 109 -3.13 15.41 -5.48
C GLY A 109 -2.77 14.02 -6.04
N PRO A 110 -1.69 13.36 -5.56
CA PRO A 110 -1.28 12.03 -6.05
C PRO A 110 -2.31 10.91 -5.86
N MET A 111 -3.28 11.06 -4.95
CA MET A 111 -4.36 10.10 -4.77
C MET A 111 -5.44 10.23 -5.85
N SER A 112 -5.61 11.44 -6.39
CA SER A 112 -6.64 11.79 -7.38
C SER A 112 -6.17 11.71 -8.83
N GLU A 113 -4.87 11.51 -9.06
CA GLU A 113 -4.26 11.51 -10.39
C GLU A 113 -4.41 10.13 -11.07
N PRO A 114 -5.09 10.04 -12.24
CA PRO A 114 -5.13 8.81 -13.03
C PRO A 114 -3.75 8.43 -13.54
N LEU A 115 -3.41 7.14 -13.47
CA LEU A 115 -2.08 6.66 -13.86
C LEU A 115 -2.14 5.84 -15.15
N ASP A 116 -1.21 6.10 -16.08
CA ASP A 116 -0.88 5.12 -17.13
C ASP A 116 -0.07 4.00 -16.49
N LEU A 117 -0.62 2.78 -16.49
CA LEU A 117 -0.03 1.58 -15.90
C LEU A 117 0.09 0.43 -16.92
N LYS A 118 -0.04 0.71 -18.22
CA LYS A 118 0.10 -0.32 -19.26
C LYS A 118 1.46 -0.99 -19.19
N LYS A 119 2.53 -0.22 -18.93
CA LYS A 119 3.88 -0.76 -18.83
C LYS A 119 4.01 -1.64 -17.61
N PHE A 120 3.52 -1.21 -16.45
CA PHE A 120 3.53 -2.02 -15.22
C PHE A 120 2.84 -3.37 -15.41
N HIS A 121 1.63 -3.37 -15.98
CA HIS A 121 0.87 -4.60 -16.23
C HIS A 121 1.52 -5.53 -17.25
N ALA A 122 2.42 -5.01 -18.10
CA ALA A 122 3.19 -5.79 -19.06
C ALA A 122 4.55 -6.28 -18.54
N LEU A 123 4.94 -5.93 -17.30
CA LEU A 123 6.23 -6.36 -16.74
C LEU A 123 6.26 -7.86 -16.42
N ASP A 124 7.33 -8.53 -16.85
CA ASP A 124 7.63 -9.92 -16.49
C ASP A 124 8.22 -10.07 -15.08
N THR A 125 8.52 -8.96 -14.40
CA THR A 125 9.04 -8.96 -13.02
C THR A 125 8.13 -9.79 -12.12
N PRO A 126 8.67 -10.80 -11.40
CA PRO A 126 7.91 -11.60 -10.45
C PRO A 126 7.23 -10.74 -9.39
N LYS A 127 6.00 -11.12 -9.01
CA LYS A 127 5.17 -10.34 -8.08
C LYS A 127 4.67 -11.24 -6.95
N SER A 128 4.62 -10.67 -5.77
CA SER A 128 4.05 -11.28 -4.58
C SER A 128 3.08 -10.32 -3.92
N TYR A 129 2.03 -10.86 -3.33
CA TYR A 129 1.08 -10.12 -2.50
C TYR A 129 1.10 -10.72 -1.11
N LEU A 130 1.47 -9.93 -0.12
CA LEU A 130 1.37 -10.24 1.29
C LEU A 130 0.16 -9.51 1.86
N VAL A 131 -0.77 -10.22 2.50
CA VAL A 131 -1.96 -9.61 3.11
C VAL A 131 -2.02 -9.93 4.60
N CYS A 132 -2.24 -8.90 5.40
CA CYS A 132 -2.55 -9.03 6.82
C CYS A 132 -4.04 -9.39 6.96
N THR A 133 -4.38 -10.48 7.64
CA THR A 133 -5.74 -11.06 7.60
C THR A 133 -6.76 -10.33 8.46
N ASP A 134 -6.30 -9.52 9.43
CA ASP A 134 -7.16 -8.70 10.29
C ASP A 134 -7.17 -7.23 9.82
N ASP A 135 -6.57 -6.95 8.66
CA ASP A 135 -6.53 -5.63 8.04
C ASP A 135 -7.89 -5.22 7.50
N ILE A 136 -8.43 -4.15 8.09
CA ILE A 136 -9.70 -3.53 7.71
C ILE A 136 -9.54 -2.05 7.33
N ALA A 137 -8.31 -1.64 6.98
CA ALA A 137 -8.07 -0.32 6.36
C ALA A 137 -8.88 -0.19 5.08
N MET A 138 -9.11 -1.30 4.38
CA MET A 138 -10.16 -1.46 3.39
C MET A 138 -11.27 -2.37 3.93
N PRO A 139 -12.56 -2.05 3.71
CA PRO A 139 -13.63 -2.89 4.25
C PRO A 139 -13.58 -4.29 3.63
N PRO A 140 -13.84 -5.36 4.40
CA PRO A 140 -13.87 -6.71 3.86
C PRO A 140 -14.98 -6.87 2.81
N GLY A 141 -14.83 -7.88 1.95
CA GLY A 141 -15.78 -8.14 0.85
C GLY A 141 -15.36 -7.43 -0.43
N GLU A 142 -16.27 -6.70 -1.06
CA GLU A 142 -16.06 -6.13 -2.40
C GLU A 142 -14.95 -5.08 -2.49
N TRP A 143 -14.47 -4.56 -1.36
CA TRP A 143 -13.40 -3.56 -1.29
C TRP A 143 -12.10 -4.10 -0.69
N GLY A 144 -12.08 -5.34 -0.22
CA GLY A 144 -10.95 -5.91 0.52
C GLY A 144 -9.65 -5.97 -0.30
N TRP A 145 -8.53 -6.07 0.39
CA TRP A 145 -7.19 -6.18 -0.21
C TRP A 145 -7.05 -7.43 -1.09
N HIS A 146 -7.50 -8.57 -0.58
CA HIS A 146 -7.49 -9.86 -1.26
C HIS A 146 -8.91 -10.42 -1.35
N PRO A 147 -9.36 -10.99 -2.49
CA PRO A 147 -8.61 -11.18 -3.74
C PRO A 147 -8.69 -9.99 -4.72
N ARG A 148 -9.42 -8.92 -4.41
CA ARG A 148 -9.72 -7.85 -5.36
C ARG A 148 -8.48 -7.14 -5.91
N LEU A 149 -7.60 -6.66 -5.05
CA LEU A 149 -6.39 -5.93 -5.50
C LEU A 149 -5.30 -6.92 -5.89
N SER A 150 -5.10 -7.99 -5.11
CA SER A 150 -4.04 -8.97 -5.40
C SER A 150 -4.21 -9.66 -6.77
N SER A 151 -5.45 -9.98 -7.18
CA SER A 151 -5.72 -10.65 -8.47
C SER A 151 -5.30 -9.81 -9.69
N ARG A 152 -5.21 -8.49 -9.55
CA ARG A 152 -4.76 -7.58 -10.61
C ARG A 152 -3.28 -7.74 -10.95
N LEU A 153 -2.49 -8.41 -10.11
CA LEU A 153 -1.08 -8.75 -10.40
C LEU A 153 -0.93 -9.91 -11.40
N GLY A 154 -2.03 -10.56 -11.81
CA GLY A 154 -1.96 -11.78 -12.62
C GLY A 154 -1.38 -12.94 -11.82
N THR A 155 -0.43 -13.68 -12.41
CA THR A 155 0.30 -14.73 -11.68
C THR A 155 1.17 -14.12 -10.60
N HIS A 156 0.86 -14.40 -9.34
CA HIS A 156 1.61 -13.89 -8.18
C HIS A 156 1.69 -14.94 -7.08
N ARG A 157 2.69 -14.78 -6.21
CA ARG A 157 2.73 -15.50 -4.94
C ARG A 157 1.84 -14.81 -3.93
N LEU A 158 0.96 -15.55 -3.25
CA LEU A 158 0.16 -15.03 -2.14
C LEU A 158 0.76 -15.50 -0.81
N VAL A 159 1.06 -14.55 0.07
CA VAL A 159 1.46 -14.80 1.46
C VAL A 159 0.44 -14.14 2.38
N GLN A 160 0.13 -14.76 3.51
CA GLN A 160 -0.81 -14.22 4.48
C GLN A 160 -0.19 -14.23 5.87
N MET A 161 -0.57 -13.28 6.70
CA MET A 161 -0.22 -13.27 8.11
C MET A 161 -1.33 -12.66 8.96
N PRO A 162 -1.50 -13.05 10.23
CA PRO A 162 -2.32 -12.31 11.18
C PRO A 162 -1.81 -10.88 11.37
N GLY A 163 -2.70 -9.95 11.71
CA GLY A 163 -2.33 -8.55 11.95
C GLY A 163 -3.21 -7.55 11.23
N ASN A 164 -3.12 -6.29 11.66
CA ASN A 164 -3.82 -5.15 11.06
C ASN A 164 -3.00 -4.52 9.92
N HIS A 165 -3.50 -3.42 9.35
CA HIS A 165 -2.85 -2.72 8.24
C HIS A 165 -1.43 -2.26 8.61
N GLU A 166 -1.25 -1.87 9.86
CA GLU A 166 -0.07 -1.24 10.42
C GLU A 166 0.75 -2.21 11.27
N THR A 167 0.79 -3.47 10.84
CA THR A 167 1.55 -4.54 11.53
C THR A 167 3.03 -4.22 11.66
N ILE A 168 3.56 -3.29 10.85
CA ILE A 168 4.90 -2.72 11.02
C ILE A 168 5.14 -2.15 12.43
N PHE A 169 4.11 -1.63 13.09
CA PHE A 169 4.20 -1.10 14.44
C PHE A 169 3.91 -2.15 15.53
N THR A 170 3.10 -3.17 15.24
CA THR A 170 2.63 -4.12 16.26
C THR A 170 3.37 -5.45 16.27
N ASP A 171 3.84 -5.92 15.12
CA ASP A 171 4.63 -7.14 14.97
C ASP A 171 5.62 -7.04 13.78
N PRO A 172 6.63 -6.16 13.87
CA PRO A 172 7.59 -5.92 12.79
C PRO A 172 8.43 -7.15 12.45
N ILE A 173 8.67 -8.04 13.41
CA ILE A 173 9.51 -9.23 13.21
C ILE A 173 8.77 -10.25 12.34
N SER A 174 7.53 -10.58 12.68
CA SER A 174 6.73 -11.48 11.84
C SER A 174 6.48 -10.89 10.45
N LEU A 175 6.29 -9.56 10.35
CA LEU A 175 6.16 -8.90 9.06
C LEU A 175 7.43 -9.05 8.21
N ALA A 176 8.62 -8.84 8.80
CA ALA A 176 9.89 -9.02 8.12
C ALA A 176 10.07 -10.46 7.61
N ASP A 177 9.79 -11.46 8.45
CA ASP A 177 9.87 -12.88 8.06
C ASP A 177 8.95 -13.20 6.88
N ARG A 178 7.72 -12.67 6.89
CA ARG A 178 6.76 -12.90 5.81
C ARG A 178 7.11 -12.12 4.54
N ILE A 179 7.75 -10.95 4.63
CA ILE A 179 8.32 -10.25 3.47
C ILE A 179 9.44 -11.10 2.84
N ILE A 180 10.31 -11.71 3.65
CA ILE A 180 11.36 -12.61 3.15
C ILE A 180 10.75 -13.85 2.46
N GLU A 181 9.70 -14.42 3.04
CA GLU A 181 8.95 -15.51 2.42
C GLU A 181 8.33 -15.09 1.08
N ALA A 182 7.69 -13.91 1.04
CA ALA A 182 7.13 -13.34 -0.17
C ALA A 182 8.21 -12.99 -1.21
N ALA A 183 9.44 -12.72 -0.78
CA ALA A 183 10.56 -12.36 -1.62
C ALA A 183 11.24 -13.56 -2.31
N SER A 184 11.14 -14.75 -1.72
CA SER A 184 11.86 -15.93 -2.22
C SER A 184 11.35 -16.44 -3.59
N ASP A 185 12.15 -17.26 -4.25
CA ASP A 185 11.84 -17.88 -5.55
C ASP A 185 10.90 -19.08 -5.46
#